data_AF-A0A7X7EBZ8-F1
#
_entry.id   AF-A0A7X7EBZ8-F1
#
_cell.length_a   1.000
_cell.length_b   1.000
_cell.length_c   1.000
_cell.angle_alpha   90.00
_cell.angle_beta   90.00
_cell.angle_gamma   90.00
#
_symmetry.space_group_name_H-M   'P 1'
#
loop_
_entity.id
_entity.type
_entity.pdbx_description
1 polymer ?
#
loop_
_entity_poly.entity_id
_entity_poly.type
_entity_poly.pdbx_seq_one_letter_code
_entity_poly.pdbx_strand_id
1 'polypeptide(L)'
;MNIALPISAISLVVCAAVYIILKREANRVKSPVLRAESKAWLLDTLLSLASMLAMLIAYIASRFSLTMLMRYIDPVLTLGFLVCMIPLLGKDLVQYSKELLGAAPASSIQSALERIAYKFVRKYDFLKAEVFASKKGRTLNILMYIYLKEERSVLQLDSIRLEILKALYSYSNWCEADIIFTLDDRWVDYTALPSLQQA
;
A
#
# COMPACT_ATOMS: atom_id res chain seq x y z
N MET A 1 22.12 34.45 -13.85
CA MET A 1 20.73 34.23 -14.33
C MET A 1 20.65 33.34 -15.56
N ASN A 2 21.50 33.55 -16.58
CA ASN A 2 21.33 32.92 -17.92
C ASN A 2 21.44 31.39 -17.96
N ILE A 3 22.25 30.76 -17.09
CA ILE A 3 22.37 29.29 -17.05
C ILE A 3 21.30 28.62 -16.18
N ALA A 4 20.74 29.34 -15.22
CA ALA A 4 19.92 28.75 -14.19
C ALA A 4 18.50 28.42 -14.72
N LEU A 5 17.89 29.35 -15.48
CA LEU A 5 16.60 29.12 -16.13
C LEU A 5 16.59 27.91 -17.07
N PRO A 6 17.53 27.76 -18.03
CA PRO A 6 17.53 26.60 -18.92
C PRO A 6 17.78 25.29 -18.16
N ILE A 7 18.63 25.28 -17.13
CA ILE A 7 18.82 24.08 -16.30
C ILE A 7 17.51 23.71 -15.58
N SER A 8 16.84 24.67 -14.94
CA SER A 8 15.55 24.42 -14.27
C SER A 8 14.46 23.93 -15.23
N ALA A 9 14.45 24.44 -16.47
CA ALA A 9 13.53 24.00 -17.51
C ALA A 9 13.84 22.56 -17.97
N ILE A 10 15.12 22.23 -18.16
CA ILE A 10 15.54 20.86 -18.50
C ILE A 10 15.16 19.89 -17.37
N SER A 11 15.45 20.25 -16.11
CA SER A 11 15.07 19.45 -14.94
C SER A 11 13.56 19.21 -14.91
N LEU A 12 12.75 20.25 -15.09
CA LEU A 12 11.29 20.13 -15.15
C LEU A 12 10.84 19.17 -16.26
N VAL A 13 11.39 19.30 -17.47
CA VAL A 13 11.05 18.44 -18.61
C VAL A 13 11.42 16.99 -18.33
N VAL A 14 12.61 16.74 -17.79
CA VAL A 14 13.07 15.38 -17.45
C VAL A 14 12.17 14.77 -16.38
N CYS A 15 11.91 15.47 -15.28
CA CYS A 15 11.03 14.99 -14.22
C CYS A 15 9.62 14.69 -14.74
N ALA A 16 9.05 15.59 -15.56
CA ALA A 16 7.74 15.40 -16.16
C ALA A 16 7.69 14.19 -17.11
N ALA A 17 8.74 14.01 -17.93
CA ALA A 17 8.83 12.87 -18.84
C ALA A 17 8.88 11.54 -18.08
N VAL A 18 9.72 11.44 -17.04
CA VAL A 18 9.82 10.23 -16.22
C VAL A 18 8.52 9.96 -15.48
N TYR A 19 7.87 10.98 -14.91
CA TYR A 19 6.54 10.85 -14.31
C TYR A 19 5.53 10.24 -15.30
N ILE A 20 5.45 10.75 -16.53
CA ILE A 20 4.51 10.27 -17.55
C ILE A 20 4.79 8.81 -17.90
N ILE A 21 6.05 8.45 -18.12
CA ILE A 21 6.46 7.06 -18.43
C ILE A 21 6.07 6.12 -17.30
N LEU A 22 6.46 6.45 -16.06
CA LEU A 22 6.17 5.61 -14.89
C LEU A 22 4.68 5.49 -14.63
N LYS A 23 3.91 6.57 -14.77
CA LYS A 23 2.45 6.55 -14.60
C LYS A 23 1.79 5.64 -15.64
N ARG A 24 2.27 5.67 -16.89
CA ARG A 24 1.76 4.81 -17.97
C ARG A 24 2.05 3.34 -17.69
N GLU A 25 3.28 2.99 -17.32
CA GLU A 25 3.65 1.61 -17.01
C GLU A 25 3.02 1.11 -15.71
N ALA A 26 2.87 1.97 -14.70
CA ALA A 26 2.16 1.64 -13.46
C ALA A 26 0.71 1.23 -13.71
N ASN A 27 0.02 1.91 -14.63
CA ASN A 27 -1.36 1.58 -14.99
C ASN A 27 -1.44 0.32 -15.86
N ARG A 28 -0.45 0.07 -16.73
CA ARG A 28 -0.38 -1.12 -17.57
C ARG A 28 -0.13 -2.39 -16.75
N VAL A 29 0.86 -2.35 -15.86
CA VAL A 29 1.31 -3.50 -15.06
C VAL A 29 0.55 -3.62 -13.72
N LYS A 30 -0.26 -2.61 -13.38
CA LYS A 30 -0.95 -2.50 -12.08
C LYS A 30 0.02 -2.66 -10.89
N SER A 31 1.26 -2.19 -11.05
CA SER A 31 2.30 -2.34 -10.04
C SER A 31 2.18 -1.26 -8.96
N PRO A 32 2.04 -1.63 -7.67
CA PRO A 32 1.99 -0.66 -6.58
C PRO A 32 3.32 0.09 -6.43
N VAL A 33 4.45 -0.57 -6.69
CA VAL A 33 5.79 0.04 -6.62
C VAL A 33 5.95 1.12 -7.69
N LEU A 34 5.62 0.81 -8.95
CA LEU A 34 5.70 1.81 -10.03
C LEU A 34 4.73 2.98 -9.79
N ARG A 35 3.58 2.72 -9.17
CA ARG A 35 2.64 3.78 -8.81
C ARG A 35 3.20 4.70 -7.73
N ALA A 36 3.86 4.15 -6.71
CA ALA A 36 4.57 4.92 -5.69
C ALA A 36 5.70 5.76 -6.29
N GLU A 37 6.55 5.15 -7.13
CA GLU A 37 7.60 5.87 -7.86
C GLU A 37 7.02 6.99 -8.74
N SER A 38 5.94 6.72 -9.49
CA SER A 38 5.31 7.75 -10.32
C SER A 38 4.81 8.94 -9.49
N LYS A 39 4.36 8.71 -8.25
CA LYS A 39 3.96 9.80 -7.34
C LYS A 39 5.18 10.59 -6.87
N ALA A 40 6.30 9.94 -6.56
CA ALA A 40 7.54 10.64 -6.19
C ALA A 40 8.01 11.56 -7.32
N TRP A 41 8.07 11.04 -8.55
CA TRP A 41 8.43 11.84 -9.73
C TRP A 41 7.44 12.98 -10.03
N LEU A 42 6.16 12.84 -9.68
CA LEU A 42 5.20 13.94 -9.75
C LEU A 42 5.55 15.05 -8.76
N LEU A 43 5.95 14.71 -7.53
CA LEU A 43 6.39 15.68 -6.54
C LEU A 43 7.65 16.41 -7.00
N ASP A 44 8.62 15.69 -7.57
CA ASP A 44 9.85 16.28 -8.14
C ASP A 44 9.54 17.22 -9.32
N THR A 45 8.55 16.85 -10.15
CA THR A 45 8.06 17.71 -11.25
C THR A 45 7.44 19.00 -10.70
N LEU A 46 6.59 18.90 -9.68
CA LEU A 46 5.95 20.06 -9.08
C LEU A 46 6.95 20.96 -8.35
N LEU A 47 7.94 20.38 -7.67
CA LEU A 47 9.02 21.12 -7.03
C LEU A 47 9.89 21.84 -8.06
N SER A 48 10.26 21.16 -9.15
CA SER A 48 11.00 21.76 -10.26
C SER A 48 10.22 22.91 -10.90
N LEU A 49 8.90 22.76 -11.03
CA LEU A 49 8.01 23.82 -11.53
C LEU A 49 7.99 25.02 -10.58
N ALA A 50 7.85 24.79 -9.28
CA ALA A 50 7.87 25.84 -8.26
C ALA A 50 9.19 26.62 -8.28
N SER A 51 10.33 25.92 -8.37
CA SER A 51 11.65 26.54 -8.49
C SER A 51 11.81 27.35 -9.78
N MET A 52 11.35 26.81 -10.92
CA MET A 52 11.37 27.54 -12.19
C MET A 52 10.51 28.81 -12.14
N LEU A 53 9.33 28.76 -11.51
CA LEU A 53 8.47 29.92 -11.29
C LEU A 53 9.13 30.95 -10.38
N ALA A 54 9.79 30.51 -9.29
CA ALA A 54 10.53 31.40 -8.39
C ALA A 54 11.61 32.17 -9.15
N MET A 55 12.37 31.49 -10.00
CA MET A 55 13.41 32.09 -10.82
C MET A 55 12.85 33.03 -11.89
N LEU A 56 11.71 32.70 -12.48
CA LEU A 56 11.02 33.57 -13.44
C LEU A 56 10.52 34.85 -12.77
N ILE A 57 9.90 34.74 -11.59
CA ILE A 57 9.43 35.89 -10.80
C ILE A 57 10.63 36.76 -10.38
N ALA A 58 11.72 36.15 -9.91
CA ALA A 58 12.95 36.86 -9.56
C ALA A 58 13.56 37.60 -10.77
N TYR A 59 13.52 37.00 -11.96
CA TYR A 59 13.96 37.65 -13.21
C TYR A 59 13.10 38.86 -13.55
N ILE A 60 11.77 38.75 -13.46
CA ILE A 60 10.86 39.88 -13.71
C ILE A 60 11.09 40.98 -12.66
N ALA A 61 11.17 40.63 -11.38
CA ALA A 61 11.45 41.57 -10.29
C ALA A 61 12.79 42.31 -10.44
N SER A 62 13.79 41.67 -11.09
CA SER A 62 15.08 42.31 -11.41
C SER A 62 14.97 43.46 -12.41
N ARG A 63 13.96 43.42 -13.28
CA ARG A 63 13.69 44.53 -14.21
C ARG A 63 13.07 45.74 -13.51
N PHE A 64 12.44 45.54 -12.35
CA PHE A 64 11.76 46.59 -11.59
C PHE A 64 12.57 47.11 -10.37
N SER A 65 13.86 46.75 -10.24
CA SER A 65 14.76 47.19 -9.15
C SER A 65 14.28 46.85 -7.73
N LEU A 66 13.48 45.79 -7.56
CA LEU A 66 12.95 45.34 -6.26
C LEU A 66 13.94 44.40 -5.54
N THR A 67 15.16 44.88 -5.29
CA THR A 67 16.30 44.07 -4.82
C THR A 67 16.08 43.41 -3.45
N MET A 68 15.32 44.05 -2.56
CA MET A 68 14.96 43.51 -1.23
C MET A 68 14.03 42.30 -1.33
N LEU A 69 13.10 42.29 -2.29
CA LEU A 69 12.08 41.25 -2.39
C LEU A 69 12.67 39.93 -2.94
N MET A 70 13.71 40.03 -3.78
CA MET A 70 14.35 38.88 -4.42
C MET A 70 14.84 37.80 -3.45
N ARG A 71 15.37 38.21 -2.29
CA ARG A 71 15.94 37.28 -1.30
C ARG A 71 14.89 36.37 -0.66
N TYR A 72 13.61 36.75 -0.72
CA TYR A 72 12.51 36.03 -0.07
C TYR A 72 11.66 35.21 -1.03
N ILE A 73 11.75 35.44 -2.34
CA ILE A 73 10.89 34.78 -3.34
C ILE A 73 11.03 33.26 -3.27
N ASP A 74 12.26 32.75 -3.33
CA ASP A 74 12.54 31.32 -3.38
C ASP A 74 12.19 30.60 -2.06
N PRO A 75 12.59 31.08 -0.86
CA PRO A 75 12.18 30.49 0.41
C PRO A 75 10.66 30.50 0.63
N VAL A 76 9.97 31.58 0.27
CA VAL A 76 8.51 31.70 0.48
C VAL A 76 7.74 30.76 -0.45
N LEU A 77 8.12 30.68 -1.73
CA LEU A 77 7.49 29.77 -2.67
C LEU A 77 7.77 28.30 -2.32
N THR A 78 8.99 27.99 -1.90
CA THR A 78 9.37 26.64 -1.44
C THR A 78 8.61 26.24 -0.18
N LEU A 79 8.50 27.14 0.79
CA LEU A 79 7.72 26.90 2.01
C LEU A 79 6.24 26.71 1.71
N GLY A 80 5.66 27.55 0.85
CA GLY A 80 4.28 27.41 0.40
C GLY A 80 4.04 26.07 -0.31
N PHE A 81 4.97 25.66 -1.17
CA PHE A 81 4.92 24.35 -1.83
C PHE A 81 4.94 23.19 -0.82
N LEU A 82 5.85 23.23 0.15
CA LEU A 82 5.92 22.22 1.21
C LEU A 82 4.61 22.11 1.99
N VAL A 83 4.05 23.25 2.42
CA VAL A 83 2.78 23.29 3.16
C VAL A 83 1.64 22.69 2.33
N CYS A 84 1.58 22.99 1.02
CA CYS A 84 0.59 22.42 0.12
C CYS A 84 0.76 20.91 -0.10
N MET A 85 1.98 20.37 0.02
CA MET A 85 2.27 18.95 -0.17
C MET A 85 2.08 18.09 1.09
N ILE A 86 2.14 18.67 2.30
CA ILE A 86 1.95 17.94 3.56
C ILE A 86 0.67 17.07 3.57
N PRO A 87 -0.53 17.57 3.16
CA PRO A 87 -1.75 16.75 3.15
C PRO A 87 -1.67 15.55 2.21
N LEU A 88 -0.94 15.69 1.10
CA LEU A 88 -0.75 14.64 0.11
C LEU A 88 0.19 13.56 0.65
N LEU A 89 1.32 13.97 1.23
CA LEU A 89 2.32 13.09 1.84
C LEU A 89 1.80 12.37 3.08
N GLY A 90 1.06 13.07 3.95
CA GLY A 90 0.60 12.55 5.24
C GLY A 90 -0.34 11.36 5.10
N LYS A 91 -1.27 11.40 4.13
CA LYS A 91 -2.22 10.29 3.89
C LYS A 91 -1.50 9.03 3.43
N ASP A 92 -0.57 9.17 2.48
CA ASP A 92 0.19 8.06 1.94
C ASP A 92 1.13 7.48 3.01
N LEU A 93 1.80 8.32 3.80
CA LEU A 93 2.67 7.89 4.89
C LEU A 93 1.90 7.03 5.91
N VAL A 94 0.75 7.49 6.39
CA VAL A 94 -0.06 6.74 7.35
C VAL A 94 -0.52 5.41 6.77
N GLN A 95 -0.94 5.39 5.51
CA GLN A 95 -1.38 4.17 4.84
C GLN A 95 -0.22 3.15 4.70
N TYR A 96 0.95 3.60 4.25
CA TYR A 96 2.10 2.71 4.10
C TYR A 96 2.65 2.24 5.45
N SER A 97 2.64 3.09 6.48
CA SER A 97 2.97 2.68 7.84
C SER A 97 2.02 1.60 8.36
N LYS A 98 0.72 1.70 8.08
CA LYS A 98 -0.25 0.65 8.41
C LYS A 98 0.06 -0.66 7.68
N GLU A 99 0.39 -0.60 6.39
CA GLU A 99 0.78 -1.78 5.62
C GLU A 99 2.08 -2.42 6.15
N LEU A 100 3.07 -1.61 6.54
CA LEU A 100 4.32 -2.05 7.19
C LEU A 100 4.06 -2.71 8.55
N LEU A 101 3.14 -2.17 9.34
CA LEU A 101 2.73 -2.73 10.64
C LEU A 101 1.81 -3.96 10.50
N GLY A 102 1.52 -4.41 9.28
CA GLY A 102 0.68 -5.59 9.05
C GLY A 102 -0.80 -5.35 9.32
N ALA A 103 -1.29 -4.12 9.16
CA ALA A 103 -2.69 -3.79 9.37
C ALA A 103 -3.61 -4.68 8.53
N ALA A 104 -4.78 -4.99 9.11
CA ALA A 104 -5.81 -5.76 8.44
C ALA A 104 -6.20 -5.10 7.10
N PRO A 105 -6.48 -5.89 6.05
CA PRO A 105 -6.93 -5.37 4.77
C PRO A 105 -8.28 -4.68 4.92
N ALA A 106 -8.71 -3.99 3.85
CA ALA A 106 -10.04 -3.38 3.81
C ALA A 106 -11.12 -4.41 4.24
N SER A 107 -12.09 -3.96 5.04
CA SER A 107 -13.16 -4.81 5.59
C SER A 107 -13.90 -5.61 4.53
N SER A 108 -14.04 -5.06 3.32
CA SER A 108 -14.64 -5.76 2.17
C SER A 108 -13.86 -7.01 1.74
N ILE A 109 -12.52 -6.99 1.81
CA ILE A 109 -11.66 -8.14 1.51
C ILE A 109 -11.83 -9.17 2.62
N GLN A 110 -11.75 -8.74 3.88
CA GLN A 110 -11.94 -9.60 5.04
C GLN A 110 -13.28 -10.36 4.98
N SER A 111 -14.39 -9.66 4.76
CA SER A 111 -15.72 -10.28 4.63
C SER A 111 -15.84 -11.21 3.41
N ALA A 112 -15.14 -10.93 2.32
CA ALA A 112 -15.12 -11.83 1.16
C ALA A 112 -14.38 -13.14 1.47
N LEU A 113 -13.24 -13.06 2.17
CA LEU A 113 -12.47 -14.24 2.60
C LEU A 113 -13.24 -15.07 3.62
N GLU A 114 -13.89 -14.43 4.59
CA GLU A 114 -14.78 -15.11 5.54
C GLU A 114 -15.91 -15.85 4.80
N ARG A 115 -16.52 -15.22 3.80
CA ARG A 115 -17.56 -15.88 3.00
C ARG A 115 -17.04 -17.12 2.28
N ILE A 116 -15.81 -17.09 1.76
CA ILE A 116 -15.17 -18.27 1.17
C ILE A 116 -14.95 -19.34 2.24
N ALA A 117 -14.39 -18.99 3.40
CA ALA A 117 -14.16 -19.93 4.50
C ALA A 117 -15.46 -20.59 4.97
N TYR A 118 -16.51 -19.81 5.23
CA TYR A 118 -17.81 -20.32 5.69
C TYR A 118 -18.54 -21.18 4.66
N LYS A 119 -18.22 -21.05 3.35
CA LYS A 119 -18.70 -21.99 2.33
C LYS A 119 -18.13 -23.40 2.58
N PHE A 120 -16.86 -23.50 2.93
CA PHE A 120 -16.21 -24.78 3.23
C PHE A 120 -16.61 -25.33 4.59
N VAL A 121 -16.82 -24.46 5.59
CA VAL A 121 -17.38 -24.85 6.89
C VAL A 121 -18.72 -25.57 6.71
N ARG A 122 -19.63 -25.00 5.91
CA ARG A 122 -20.92 -25.65 5.63
C ARG A 122 -20.81 -26.90 4.76
N LYS A 123 -19.91 -26.89 3.76
CA LYS A 123 -19.74 -28.03 2.84
C LYS A 123 -19.24 -29.29 3.57
N TYR A 124 -18.31 -29.12 4.50
CA TYR A 124 -17.62 -30.22 5.18
C TYR A 124 -18.04 -30.43 6.64
N ASP A 125 -19.05 -29.69 7.09
CA ASP A 125 -19.61 -29.69 8.43
C ASP A 125 -18.56 -29.45 9.54
N PHE A 126 -17.75 -28.40 9.37
CA PHE A 126 -16.80 -27.95 10.39
C PHE A 126 -17.50 -27.12 11.48
N LEU A 127 -16.86 -26.93 12.63
CA LEU A 127 -17.39 -26.13 13.75
C LEU A 127 -17.49 -24.65 13.39
N LYS A 128 -16.35 -24.06 13.01
CA LYS A 128 -16.21 -22.66 12.63
C LYS A 128 -14.94 -22.46 11.81
N ALA A 129 -14.78 -21.28 11.25
CA ALA A 129 -13.51 -20.85 10.66
C ALA A 129 -13.20 -19.42 11.06
N GLU A 130 -11.93 -19.15 11.33
CA GLU A 130 -11.41 -17.82 11.62
C GLU A 130 -10.35 -17.48 10.58
N VAL A 131 -10.46 -16.28 10.01
CA VAL A 131 -9.62 -15.84 8.91
C VAL A 131 -8.92 -14.56 9.31
N PHE A 132 -7.61 -14.54 9.20
CA PHE A 132 -6.79 -13.35 9.36
C PHE A 132 -6.14 -13.07 8.03
N ALA A 133 -6.23 -11.83 7.58
CA ALA A 133 -5.56 -11.41 6.37
C ALA A 133 -4.70 -10.18 6.66
N SER A 134 -3.60 -10.07 5.93
CA SER A 134 -2.79 -8.85 5.86
C SER A 134 -2.41 -8.60 4.40
N LYS A 135 -2.31 -7.33 4.02
CA LYS A 135 -1.94 -6.96 2.65
C LYS A 135 -0.56 -6.32 2.66
N LYS A 136 0.34 -6.87 1.84
CA LYS A 136 1.68 -6.31 1.61
C LYS A 136 1.85 -6.02 0.11
N GLY A 137 1.74 -4.75 -0.27
CA GLY A 137 1.85 -4.32 -1.67
C GLY A 137 0.73 -4.90 -2.54
N ARG A 138 1.08 -5.89 -3.38
CA ARG A 138 0.10 -6.61 -4.24
C ARG A 138 -0.33 -7.97 -3.70
N THR A 139 0.41 -8.51 -2.73
CA THR A 139 0.19 -9.86 -2.20
C THR A 139 -0.73 -9.78 -0.98
N LEU A 140 -1.68 -10.70 -0.93
CA LEU A 140 -2.57 -10.91 0.20
C LEU A 140 -2.11 -12.15 0.97
N ASN A 141 -1.72 -11.96 2.21
CA ASN A 141 -1.32 -13.06 3.09
C ASN A 141 -2.51 -13.43 3.95
N ILE A 142 -2.94 -14.68 3.86
CA ILE A 142 -4.12 -15.21 4.54
C ILE A 142 -3.69 -16.31 5.48
N LEU A 143 -4.10 -16.20 6.74
CA LEU A 143 -4.00 -17.28 7.72
C LEU A 143 -5.42 -17.70 8.08
N MET A 144 -5.74 -18.97 7.88
CA MET A 144 -7.07 -19.52 8.09
C MET A 144 -7.02 -20.67 9.09
N TYR A 145 -7.76 -20.52 10.19
CA TYR A 145 -8.01 -21.58 11.15
C TYR A 145 -9.37 -22.21 10.86
N ILE A 146 -9.39 -23.53 10.70
CA ILE A 146 -10.60 -24.32 10.50
C ILE A 146 -10.72 -25.30 11.66
N TYR A 147 -11.84 -25.19 12.39
CA TYR A 147 -12.10 -26.00 13.57
C TYR A 147 -12.90 -27.24 13.20
N LEU A 148 -12.29 -28.40 13.38
CA LEU A 148 -12.87 -29.71 13.08
C LEU A 148 -13.79 -30.14 14.24
N LYS A 149 -14.87 -30.86 13.92
CA LYS A 149 -15.72 -31.50 14.94
C LYS A 149 -15.14 -32.80 15.47
N GLU A 150 -14.44 -33.51 14.59
CA GLU A 150 -13.94 -34.86 14.78
C GLU A 150 -12.62 -34.99 14.03
N GLU A 151 -11.79 -35.93 14.49
CA GLU A 151 -10.52 -36.21 13.83
C GLU A 151 -10.77 -36.73 12.41
N ARG A 152 -9.98 -36.22 11.46
CA ARG A 152 -10.01 -36.64 10.06
C ARG A 152 -8.61 -36.99 9.62
N SER A 153 -8.49 -37.91 8.66
CA SER A 153 -7.20 -38.29 8.11
C SER A 153 -6.50 -37.07 7.49
N VAL A 154 -5.19 -36.96 7.69
CA VAL A 154 -4.37 -35.91 7.08
C VAL A 154 -4.56 -35.88 5.56
N LEU A 155 -4.72 -37.03 4.91
CA LEU A 155 -4.96 -37.12 3.47
C LEU A 155 -6.29 -36.45 3.05
N GLN A 156 -7.33 -36.57 3.87
CA GLN A 156 -8.61 -35.90 3.65
C GLN A 156 -8.49 -34.39 3.90
N LEU A 157 -7.75 -33.99 4.92
CA LEU A 157 -7.51 -32.58 5.21
C LEU A 157 -6.69 -31.91 4.10
N ASP A 158 -5.71 -32.62 3.53
CA ASP A 158 -4.90 -32.14 2.40
C ASP A 158 -5.75 -31.94 1.14
N SER A 159 -6.69 -32.84 0.84
CA SER A 159 -7.58 -32.68 -0.30
C SER A 159 -8.52 -31.48 -0.13
N ILE A 160 -9.05 -31.27 1.07
CA ILE A 160 -9.86 -30.10 1.41
C ILE A 160 -9.01 -28.81 1.35
N ARG A 161 -7.76 -28.85 1.84
CA ARG A 161 -6.83 -27.71 1.75
C ARG A 161 -6.64 -27.28 0.30
N LEU A 162 -6.42 -28.23 -0.61
CA LEU A 162 -6.27 -27.93 -2.03
C LEU A 162 -7.52 -27.28 -2.64
N GLU A 163 -8.72 -27.72 -2.24
CA GLU A 163 -9.95 -27.07 -2.70
C GLU A 163 -10.09 -25.63 -2.21
N ILE A 164 -9.75 -25.37 -0.94
CA ILE A 164 -9.79 -24.02 -0.36
C ILE A 164 -8.75 -23.14 -1.05
N LEU A 165 -7.51 -23.61 -1.23
CA LEU A 165 -6.47 -22.88 -1.93
C LEU A 165 -6.91 -22.52 -3.35
N LYS A 166 -7.51 -23.45 -4.10
CA LYS A 166 -8.04 -23.16 -5.45
C LYS A 166 -9.10 -22.06 -5.43
N ALA A 167 -9.99 -22.05 -4.44
CA ALA A 167 -11.00 -21.02 -4.30
C ALA A 167 -10.39 -19.65 -3.96
N LEU A 168 -9.36 -19.61 -3.12
CA LEU A 168 -8.63 -18.38 -2.78
C LEU A 168 -7.85 -17.82 -3.98
N TYR A 169 -7.15 -18.67 -4.73
CA TYR A 169 -6.46 -18.27 -5.96
C TYR A 169 -7.42 -17.78 -7.04
N SER A 170 -8.64 -18.33 -7.10
CA SER A 170 -9.68 -17.84 -8.00
C SER A 170 -10.20 -16.46 -7.61
N TYR A 171 -10.11 -16.09 -6.33
CA TYR A 171 -10.48 -14.76 -5.83
C TYR A 171 -9.35 -13.74 -6.06
N SER A 172 -8.10 -14.11 -5.82
CA SER A 172 -6.92 -13.27 -6.04
C SER A 172 -5.73 -14.10 -6.51
N ASN A 173 -5.19 -13.78 -7.70
CA ASN A 173 -3.98 -14.42 -8.21
C ASN A 173 -2.72 -14.14 -7.38
N TRP A 174 -2.72 -13.10 -6.55
CA TRP A 174 -1.58 -12.71 -5.71
C TRP A 174 -1.92 -12.96 -4.25
N CYS A 175 -2.16 -14.22 -3.92
CA CYS A 175 -2.57 -14.66 -2.59
C CYS A 175 -1.63 -15.76 -2.09
N GLU A 176 -1.11 -15.60 -0.88
CA GLU A 176 -0.41 -16.65 -0.14
C GLU A 176 -1.31 -17.02 1.04
N ALA A 177 -1.65 -18.29 1.19
CA ALA A 177 -2.63 -18.73 2.17
C ALA A 177 -2.14 -19.95 2.94
N ASP A 178 -2.13 -19.82 4.26
CA ASP A 178 -1.85 -20.89 5.21
C ASP A 178 -3.16 -21.35 5.86
N ILE A 179 -3.46 -22.64 5.76
CA ILE A 179 -4.69 -23.23 6.27
C ILE A 179 -4.34 -24.27 7.33
N ILE A 180 -4.73 -23.98 8.57
CA ILE A 180 -4.49 -24.80 9.75
C ILE A 180 -5.81 -25.43 10.14
N PHE A 181 -5.85 -26.76 10.14
CA PHE A 181 -6.96 -27.51 10.72
C PHE A 181 -6.63 -27.83 12.17
N THR A 182 -7.60 -27.61 13.07
CA THR A 182 -7.43 -27.86 14.49
C THR A 182 -8.72 -28.44 15.08
N LEU A 183 -8.58 -29.32 16.07
CA LEU A 183 -9.70 -29.77 16.92
C LEU A 183 -9.88 -28.88 18.16
N ASP A 184 -8.85 -28.11 18.49
CA ASP A 184 -8.77 -27.28 19.69
C ASP A 184 -9.08 -25.83 19.34
N ASP A 185 -9.98 -25.21 20.10
CA ASP A 185 -10.41 -23.83 19.90
C ASP A 185 -9.50 -22.77 20.55
N ARG A 186 -8.58 -23.20 21.44
CA ARG A 186 -7.72 -22.32 22.24
C ARG A 186 -6.63 -21.60 21.45
N TRP A 187 -6.31 -22.04 20.24
CA TRP A 187 -5.17 -21.52 19.45
C TRP A 187 -5.32 -20.07 18.98
N VAL A 188 -6.54 -19.54 18.96
CA VAL A 188 -6.80 -18.18 18.47
C VAL A 188 -7.35 -17.27 19.56
N ASP A 189 -7.78 -17.82 20.69
CA ASP A 189 -8.05 -17.03 21.89
C ASP A 189 -6.74 -16.70 22.62
N TYR A 190 -6.11 -15.60 22.21
CA TYR A 190 -4.88 -15.11 22.83
C TYR A 190 -5.04 -14.74 24.31
N THR A 191 -6.27 -14.64 24.83
CA THR A 191 -6.51 -14.43 26.27
C THR A 191 -6.35 -15.72 27.08
N ALA A 192 -6.39 -16.89 26.43
CA ALA A 192 -6.20 -18.20 27.06
C ALA A 192 -4.73 -18.64 27.18
N LEU A 193 -3.78 -17.95 26.51
CA LEU A 193 -2.35 -18.28 26.51
C LEU A 193 -1.70 -18.46 27.89
N PRO A 194 -2.03 -17.69 28.95
CA PRO A 194 -1.45 -17.89 30.29
C PRO A 194 -1.77 -19.27 30.91
N SER A 195 -2.86 -19.91 30.48
CA SER A 195 -3.28 -21.24 30.99
C SER A 195 -2.53 -22.41 30.36
N LEU A 196 -1.88 -22.20 29.19
CA LEU A 196 -1.12 -23.23 28.48
C LEU A 196 0.29 -23.45 29.07
N GLN A 197 0.81 -22.51 29.86
CA GLN A 197 2.09 -22.69 30.56
C GLN A 197 2.00 -23.61 31.79
N GLN A 198 0.79 -24.04 32.16
CA GLN A 198 0.52 -24.89 33.32
C GLN A 198 0.01 -26.31 32.96
N ALA A 199 -0.01 -26.67 31.66
CA ALA A 199 -0.37 -27.98 31.15
C ALA A 199 0.86 -28.74 30.64
#